data_AF-A0A2V5TFA5-F1
#
_entry.id   AF-A0A2V5TFA5-F1
#
_cell.length_a   1.000
_cell.length_b   1.000
_cell.length_c   1.000
_cell.angle_alpha   90.00
_cell.angle_beta   90.00
_cell.angle_gamma   90.00
#
_symmetry.space_group_name_H-M   'P 1'
#
loop_
_entity.id
_entity.type
_entity.pdbx_description
1 polymer ?
#
loop_
_entity_poly.entity_id
_entity_poly.type
_entity_poly.pdbx_seq_one_letter_code
_entity_poly.pdbx_strand_id
1 'polypeptide(L)'
;KAMNFAREEVYIANILKCRPDTPPGSFGNRAPTPTEMQTCRPYLVEQIDVIQPKVLVALGAVAVEGLLGMRGTMRELRGRWHAYNGIPLMITYHPAYLLRNQAPSEKRKVWEDMLQVLERLERPITERQRNYFL
;
A
#
# COMPACT_ATOMS: atom_id res chain seq x y z
N LYS A 1 -13.75 4.24 -11.36
CA LYS A 1 -12.78 3.83 -10.31
C LYS A 1 -12.68 2.31 -10.32
N ALA A 2 -11.49 1.70 -10.23
CA ALA A 2 -11.33 0.26 -10.47
C ALA A 2 -11.98 -0.61 -9.37
N MET A 3 -11.75 -0.30 -8.09
CA MET A 3 -12.32 -1.05 -6.95
C MET A 3 -13.72 -0.60 -6.53
N ASN A 4 -14.31 0.38 -7.23
CA ASN A 4 -15.60 0.98 -6.90
C ASN A 4 -15.75 1.48 -5.44
N PHE A 5 -14.66 1.93 -4.81
CA PHE A 5 -14.70 2.70 -3.56
C PHE A 5 -14.70 4.19 -3.85
N ALA A 6 -15.55 4.93 -3.15
CA ALA A 6 -15.40 6.35 -2.94
C ALA A 6 -14.18 6.62 -2.04
N ARG A 7 -13.59 7.82 -2.13
CA ARG A 7 -12.36 8.11 -1.40
C ARG A 7 -12.62 8.21 0.11
N GLU A 8 -13.80 8.67 0.45
CA GLU A 8 -14.40 8.82 1.77
C GLU A 8 -14.79 7.47 2.42
N GLU A 9 -14.90 6.40 1.63
CA GLU A 9 -15.14 5.04 2.15
C GLU A 9 -13.86 4.33 2.62
N VAL A 10 -12.70 4.94 2.38
CA VAL A 10 -11.40 4.37 2.73
C VAL A 10 -10.57 5.35 3.54
N TYR A 11 -9.72 4.82 4.42
CA TYR A 11 -8.73 5.64 5.11
C TYR A 11 -7.37 5.48 4.44
N ILE A 12 -6.70 6.60 4.18
CA ILE A 12 -5.38 6.63 3.52
C ILE A 12 -4.41 7.35 4.44
N ALA A 13 -3.32 6.66 4.79
CA ALA A 13 -2.26 7.18 5.62
C ALA A 13 -0.89 6.76 5.10
N ASN A 14 0.15 7.42 5.61
CA ASN A 14 1.56 7.13 5.31
C ASN A 14 2.31 6.79 6.60
N ILE A 15 3.44 6.08 6.48
CA ILE A 15 4.37 5.83 7.60
C ILE A 15 4.84 7.16 8.21
N LEU A 16 5.30 8.09 7.37
CA LEU A 16 5.60 9.45 7.80
C LEU A 16 4.40 10.37 7.68
N LYS A 17 4.28 11.29 8.63
CA LYS A 17 3.30 12.39 8.59
C LYS A 17 3.89 13.70 8.04
N CYS A 18 5.21 13.77 7.93
CA CYS A 18 5.94 14.90 7.38
C CYS A 18 6.66 14.48 6.09
N ARG A 19 6.80 15.40 5.14
CA ARG A 19 7.67 15.17 3.99
C ARG A 19 9.13 15.20 4.49
N PRO A 20 9.96 14.19 4.16
CA PRO A 20 11.37 14.21 4.53
C PRO A 20 12.08 15.45 3.98
N ASP A 21 12.98 16.02 4.78
CA ASP A 21 13.85 17.10 4.33
C ASP A 21 14.81 16.61 3.24
N THR A 22 15.32 17.53 2.42
CA THR A 22 16.33 17.21 1.40
C THR A 22 17.57 18.06 1.67
N PRO A 23 18.79 17.52 1.54
CA PRO A 23 20.00 18.30 1.73
C PRO A 23 19.98 19.62 0.95
N PRO A 24 20.56 20.71 1.46
CA PRO A 24 20.63 21.98 0.75
C PRO A 24 21.20 21.79 -0.66
N GLY A 25 20.53 22.37 -1.66
CA GLY A 25 20.91 22.22 -3.08
C GLY A 25 20.42 20.94 -3.78
N SER A 26 19.69 20.06 -3.09
CA SER A 26 19.02 18.90 -3.70
C SER A 26 17.51 19.13 -3.87
N PHE A 27 16.96 18.63 -4.97
CA PHE A 27 15.54 18.76 -5.31
C PHE A 27 14.90 17.37 -5.42
N GLY A 28 13.64 17.26 -4.99
CA GLY A 28 12.83 16.05 -5.18
C GLY A 28 12.34 15.44 -3.87
N ASN A 29 12.21 14.11 -3.88
CA ASN A 29 11.77 13.32 -2.73
C ASN A 29 12.83 12.28 -2.42
N ARG A 30 13.13 12.09 -1.14
CA ARG A 30 13.90 10.94 -0.65
C ARG A 30 13.02 9.96 0.09
N ALA A 31 13.50 8.73 0.24
CA ALA A 31 12.90 7.79 1.17
C ALA A 31 13.11 8.25 2.63
N PRO A 32 12.19 7.92 3.54
CA PRO A 32 12.41 8.11 4.96
C PRO A 32 13.55 7.23 5.46
N THR A 33 14.27 7.70 6.46
CA THR A 33 15.23 6.89 7.20
C THR A 33 14.51 5.98 8.19
N PRO A 34 15.14 4.87 8.64
CA PRO A 34 14.56 4.02 9.68
C PRO A 34 14.19 4.78 10.96
N THR A 35 15.04 5.73 11.38
CA THR A 35 14.78 6.56 12.57
C THR A 35 13.54 7.42 12.39
N GLU A 36 13.39 8.11 11.25
CA GLU A 36 12.20 8.93 10.99
C GLU A 36 10.92 8.08 10.94
N MET A 37 10.99 6.88 10.33
CA MET A 37 9.86 5.95 10.33
C MET A 37 9.50 5.53 11.75
N GLN A 38 10.48 5.16 12.58
CA GLN A 38 10.25 4.76 13.97
C GLN A 38 9.63 5.90 14.79
N THR A 39 10.10 7.13 14.61
CA THR A 39 9.56 8.31 15.31
C THR A 39 8.10 8.58 14.95
N CYS A 40 7.71 8.43 13.68
CA CYS A 40 6.32 8.67 13.25
C CYS A 40 5.40 7.45 13.41
N ARG A 41 5.95 6.24 13.53
CA ARG A 41 5.19 4.99 13.57
C ARG A 41 4.07 4.98 14.62
N PRO A 42 4.25 5.46 15.86
CA PRO A 42 3.18 5.46 16.88
C PRO A 42 1.88 6.11 16.41
N TYR A 43 1.95 7.20 15.63
CA TYR A 43 0.74 7.84 15.09
C TYR A 43 -0.03 6.95 14.11
N LEU A 44 0.68 6.18 13.28
CA LEU A 44 0.02 5.24 12.38
C LEU A 44 -0.56 4.05 13.13
N VAL A 45 0.13 3.56 14.16
CA VAL A 45 -0.39 2.49 15.03
C VAL A 45 -1.70 2.93 15.68
N GLU A 46 -1.71 4.09 16.32
CA GLU A 46 -2.93 4.65 16.93
C GLU A 46 -4.06 4.83 15.90
N GLN A 47 -3.75 5.31 14.70
CA GLN A 47 -4.74 5.40 13.62
C GLN A 47 -5.34 4.04 13.25
N ILE A 48 -4.50 3.00 13.13
CA ILE A 48 -4.97 1.65 12.84
C ILE A 48 -5.82 1.11 14.00
N ASP A 49 -5.38 1.36 15.24
CA ASP A 49 -6.05 0.88 16.45
C ASP A 49 -7.41 1.54 16.66
N VAL A 50 -7.56 2.83 16.33
CA VAL A 50 -8.86 3.52 16.38
C VAL A 50 -9.79 3.06 15.24
N ILE A 51 -9.25 2.85 14.03
CA ILE A 51 -10.05 2.53 12.85
C ILE A 51 -10.48 1.06 12.82
N GLN A 52 -9.67 0.15 13.38
CA GLN A 52 -9.88 -1.30 13.33
C GLN A 52 -10.26 -1.80 11.91
N PRO A 53 -9.41 -1.57 10.89
CA PRO A 53 -9.76 -1.85 9.52
C PRO A 53 -9.92 -3.36 9.27
N LYS A 54 -10.88 -3.74 8.43
CA LYS A 54 -11.07 -5.14 8.00
C LYS A 54 -9.88 -5.67 7.18
N VAL A 55 -9.24 -4.82 6.39
CA VAL A 55 -8.07 -5.12 5.55
C VAL A 55 -7.15 -3.90 5.50
N LEU A 56 -5.84 -4.15 5.57
CA LEU A 56 -4.79 -3.17 5.29
C LEU A 56 -4.18 -3.41 3.91
N VAL A 57 -3.81 -2.33 3.22
CA VAL A 57 -3.06 -2.39 1.95
C VAL A 57 -1.77 -1.60 2.09
N ALA A 58 -0.63 -2.28 2.03
CA ALA A 58 0.70 -1.68 2.10
C ALA A 58 1.23 -1.38 0.69
N LEU A 59 1.40 -0.08 0.40
CA LEU A 59 1.82 0.41 -0.91
C LEU A 59 3.35 0.64 -0.95
N GLY A 60 4.08 -0.34 -1.48
CA GLY A 60 5.54 -0.25 -1.68
C GLY A 60 6.39 -0.54 -0.44
N ALA A 61 7.71 -0.61 -0.65
CA ALA A 61 8.67 -1.13 0.33
C ALA A 61 8.70 -0.35 1.64
N VAL A 62 8.56 0.98 1.59
CA VAL A 62 8.53 1.83 2.80
C VAL A 62 7.36 1.48 3.71
N ALA A 63 6.18 1.22 3.15
CA ALA A 63 5.01 0.81 3.93
C ALA A 63 5.22 -0.57 4.56
N VAL A 64 5.83 -1.50 3.82
CA VAL A 64 6.16 -2.85 4.31
C VAL A 64 7.16 -2.77 5.47
N GLU A 65 8.26 -2.04 5.29
CA GLU A 65 9.29 -1.89 6.33
C GLU A 65 8.71 -1.20 7.57
N GLY A 66 7.95 -0.12 7.40
CA GLY A 66 7.37 0.63 8.52
C GLY A 66 6.31 -0.13 9.32
N LEU A 67 5.50 -0.97 8.66
CA LEU A 67 4.47 -1.77 9.34
C LEU A 67 5.06 -3.06 9.92
N LEU A 68 5.77 -3.83 9.09
CA LEU A 68 6.15 -5.21 9.38
C LEU A 68 7.61 -5.38 9.81
N GLY A 69 8.46 -4.34 9.69
CA GLY A 69 9.89 -4.44 9.95
C GLY A 69 10.63 -5.37 8.97
N MET A 70 9.95 -5.82 7.91
CA MET A 70 10.49 -6.74 6.92
C MET A 70 11.18 -5.99 5.79
N ARG A 71 12.26 -6.57 5.28
CA ARG A 71 12.93 -6.15 4.04
C ARG A 71 12.90 -7.33 3.06
N GLY A 72 12.58 -7.05 1.81
CA GLY A 72 12.50 -8.05 0.76
C GLY A 72 12.18 -7.43 -0.59
N THR A 73 12.24 -8.23 -1.65
CA THR A 73 11.91 -7.72 -2.98
C THR A 73 10.40 -7.58 -3.11
N MET A 74 9.93 -6.42 -3.58
CA MET A 74 8.48 -6.20 -3.75
C MET A 74 7.84 -7.22 -4.70
N ARG A 75 8.60 -7.76 -5.66
CA ARG A 75 8.15 -8.79 -6.60
C ARG A 75 7.74 -10.08 -5.88
N GLU A 76 8.44 -10.46 -4.81
CA GLU A 76 8.19 -11.69 -4.05
C GLU A 76 7.10 -11.51 -2.98
N LEU A 77 7.01 -10.30 -2.42
CA LEU A 77 6.10 -9.98 -1.32
C LEU A 77 4.68 -9.67 -1.78
N ARG A 78 4.53 -9.05 -2.96
CA ARG A 78 3.21 -8.59 -3.42
C ARG A 78 2.24 -9.74 -3.74
N GLY A 79 0.95 -9.47 -3.61
CA GLY A 79 -0.11 -10.41 -3.98
C GLY A 79 -0.22 -11.63 -3.06
N ARG A 80 0.44 -11.58 -1.90
CA ARG A 80 0.37 -12.57 -0.83
C ARG A 80 -0.26 -11.93 0.40
N TRP A 81 -1.07 -12.71 1.10
CA TRP A 81 -1.65 -12.27 2.36
C TRP A 81 -0.62 -12.35 3.48
N HIS A 82 -0.48 -11.24 4.19
CA HIS A 82 0.23 -11.12 5.45
C HIS A 82 -0.75 -10.74 6.55
N ALA A 83 -0.25 -10.57 7.77
CA ALA A 83 -1.02 -10.05 8.88
C ALA A 83 -0.25 -8.93 9.59
N TYR A 84 -0.97 -7.91 10.04
CA TYR A 84 -0.48 -6.88 10.94
C TYR A 84 -1.38 -6.87 12.17
N ASN A 85 -0.87 -7.33 13.32
CA ASN A 85 -1.65 -7.48 14.56
C ASN A 85 -2.99 -8.22 14.34
N GLY A 86 -2.97 -9.30 13.55
CA GLY A 86 -4.16 -10.09 13.21
C GLY A 86 -5.02 -9.50 12.07
N ILE A 87 -4.79 -8.25 11.65
CA ILE A 87 -5.47 -7.64 10.51
C ILE A 87 -4.88 -8.16 9.20
N PRO A 88 -5.69 -8.70 8.26
CA PRO A 88 -5.22 -9.10 6.95
C PRO A 88 -4.56 -7.94 6.21
N LEU A 89 -3.34 -8.16 5.71
CA LEU A 89 -2.54 -7.15 5.04
C LEU A 89 -2.14 -7.63 3.65
N MET A 90 -2.55 -6.88 2.62
CA MET A 90 -2.11 -7.07 1.24
C MET A 90 -0.95 -6.14 0.92
N ILE A 91 0.15 -6.69 0.41
CA ILE A 91 1.28 -5.90 -0.10
C ILE A 91 1.11 -5.72 -1.60
N THR A 92 1.32 -4.50 -2.10
CA THR A 92 1.36 -4.22 -3.55
C THR A 92 2.31 -3.08 -3.89
N TYR A 93 2.46 -2.77 -5.18
CA TYR A 93 3.33 -1.69 -5.62
C TYR A 93 2.74 -0.31 -5.28
N HIS A 94 3.62 0.63 -4.94
CA HIS A 94 3.24 2.02 -4.77
C HIS A 94 2.84 2.64 -6.12
N PRO A 95 1.82 3.52 -6.20
CA PRO A 95 1.41 4.17 -7.45
C PRO A 95 2.56 4.86 -8.21
N ALA A 96 3.51 5.47 -7.48
CA ALA A 96 4.70 6.07 -8.09
C ALA A 96 5.59 5.09 -8.87
N TYR A 97 5.57 3.79 -8.54
CA TYR A 97 6.23 2.75 -9.34
C TYR A 97 5.54 2.60 -10.69
N LEU A 98 4.21 2.54 -10.72
CA LEU A 98 3.42 2.43 -11.96
C LEU A 98 3.48 3.70 -12.83
N LEU A 99 3.73 4.86 -12.23
CA LEU A 99 3.96 6.10 -12.99
C LEU A 99 5.28 6.07 -13.74
N ARG A 100 6.31 5.42 -13.17
CA ARG A 100 7.63 5.24 -13.82
C ARG A 100 7.64 4.06 -14.78
N ASN A 101 6.98 2.96 -14.41
CA ASN A 101 6.85 1.76 -15.24
C ASN A 101 5.39 1.61 -15.70
N GLN A 102 5.10 2.15 -16.88
CA GLN A 102 3.74 2.25 -17.39
C GLN A 102 3.25 0.99 -18.13
N ALA A 103 4.05 -0.08 -18.15
CA ALA A 103 3.70 -1.33 -18.82
C ALA A 103 2.34 -1.86 -18.32
N PRO A 104 1.42 -2.26 -19.21
CA PRO A 104 0.12 -2.80 -18.81
C PRO A 104 0.22 -4.01 -17.88
N SER A 105 1.27 -4.83 -18.05
CA SER A 105 1.57 -5.97 -17.18
C SER A 105 1.83 -5.59 -15.73
N GLU A 106 2.46 -4.44 -15.45
CA GLU A 106 2.66 -3.97 -14.06
C GLU A 106 1.38 -3.41 -13.45
N LYS A 107 0.55 -2.74 -14.26
CA LYS A 107 -0.78 -2.28 -13.80
C LYS A 107 -1.70 -3.48 -13.52
N ARG A 108 -1.64 -4.51 -14.36
CA ARG A 108 -2.36 -5.78 -14.19
C ARG A 108 -2.02 -6.44 -12.88
N LYS A 109 -0.74 -6.52 -12.52
CA LYS A 109 -0.29 -7.04 -11.23
C LYS A 109 -1.02 -6.33 -10.08
N VAL A 110 -0.91 -5.01 -9.98
CA VAL A 110 -1.59 -4.27 -8.90
C VAL A 110 -3.10 -4.50 -8.91
N TRP A 111 -3.71 -4.63 -10.10
CA TRP A 111 -5.12 -4.96 -10.19
C TRP A 111 -5.49 -6.34 -9.66
N GLU A 112 -4.70 -7.37 -9.95
CA GLU A 112 -4.88 -8.72 -9.40
C GLU A 112 -4.79 -8.71 -7.86
N ASP A 113 -3.89 -7.89 -7.28
CA ASP A 113 -3.83 -7.71 -5.81
C ASP A 113 -5.11 -7.06 -5.26
N MET A 114 -5.64 -6.08 -5.97
CA MET A 114 -6.86 -5.38 -5.55
C MET A 114 -8.11 -6.23 -5.73
N LEU A 115 -8.16 -7.13 -6.72
CA LEU A 115 -9.21 -8.13 -6.84
C LEU A 115 -9.22 -9.06 -5.63
N GLN A 116 -8.06 -9.56 -5.18
CA GLN A 116 -7.97 -10.36 -3.95
C GLN A 116 -8.47 -9.58 -2.73
N VAL A 117 -8.15 -8.29 -2.61
CA VAL A 117 -8.67 -7.43 -1.53
C VAL A 117 -10.19 -7.31 -1.59
N LEU A 118 -10.78 -7.14 -2.78
CA LEU A 118 -12.24 -7.11 -2.95
C LEU A 118 -12.88 -8.45 -2.57
N GLU A 119 -12.28 -9.57 -2.95
CA GLU A 119 -12.76 -10.91 -2.57
C GLU A 119 -12.72 -11.09 -1.04
N ARG A 120 -11.63 -10.67 -0.38
CA ARG A 120 -11.48 -10.75 1.07
C ARG A 120 -12.49 -9.87 1.83
N LEU A 121 -12.89 -8.75 1.22
CA LEU A 121 -13.92 -7.85 1.74
C LEU A 121 -15.34 -8.28 1.35
N GLU A 122 -15.51 -9.42 0.68
CA GLU A 122 -16.79 -9.95 0.18
C GLU A 122 -17.52 -8.93 -0.72
N ARG A 123 -16.75 -8.13 -1.46
CA ARG A 123 -17.29 -7.14 -2.40
C ARG A 123 -17.59 -7.82 -3.73
N PRO A 124 -18.70 -7.45 -4.40
CA PRO A 124 -19.02 -7.99 -5.71
C PRO A 124 -17.95 -7.58 -6.73
N ILE A 125 -17.50 -8.55 -7.52
CA ILE A 125 -16.55 -8.35 -8.61
C ILE A 125 -17.24 -8.77 -9.91
N THR A 126 -17.43 -7.80 -10.80
CA THR A 126 -18.05 -8.00 -12.11
C THR A 126 -17.11 -8.75 -13.06
N GLU A 127 -17.64 -9.41 -14.09
CA GLU A 127 -16.81 -10.02 -15.16
C GLU A 127 -15.91 -8.98 -15.85
N ARG A 128 -16.43 -7.77 -16.06
CA ARG A 128 -15.64 -6.65 -16.60
C ARG A 128 -14.42 -6.33 -15.72
N GLN A 129 -14.57 -6.39 -14.40
CA GLN A 129 -13.46 -6.19 -13.48
C GLN A 129 -12.44 -7.34 -13.57
N ARG A 130 -12.89 -8.60 -13.63
CA ARG A 130 -11.98 -9.75 -13.79
C ARG A 130 -11.20 -9.70 -15.10
N ASN A 131 -11.85 -9.25 -16.17
CA ASN A 131 -11.30 -9.25 -17.52
C ASN A 131 -10.61 -7.92 -17.91
N TYR A 132 -10.45 -6.96 -17.00
CA TYR A 132 -9.99 -5.60 -17.36
C TYR A 132 -8.59 -5.57 -18.04
N PHE A 133 -7.71 -6.52 -17.73
CA PHE A 133 -6.36 -6.64 -18.30
C PHE A 133 -6.12 -7.97 -19.05
N LEU A 134 -7.19 -8.69 -19.38
CA LEU A 134 -7.17 -9.82 -20.33
C LEU A 134 -7.44 -9.29 -21.74
#